data_AF-A0A8S0FME8-F1
#
_entry.id   AF-A0A8S0FME8-F1
#
_cell.length_a   1.000
_cell.length_b   1.000
_cell.length_c   1.000
_cell.angle_alpha   90.00
_cell.angle_beta   90.00
_cell.angle_gamma   90.00
#
_symmetry.space_group_name_H-M   'P 1'
#
loop_
_entity.id
_entity.type
_entity.pdbx_description
1 polymer ?
#
loop_
_entity_poly.entity_id
_entity_poly.type
_entity_poly.pdbx_seq_one_letter_code
_entity_poly.pdbx_strand_id
1 'polypeptide(L)'
;MDVRQSIHSAHAKTLDTQGLRNEFLVEKVFVADEYTMVYSHIDRIIVGGIMPVTKTVSVGGEVGKQLGVSYFLERRELGVINIGGAGTITVDGQCYEIGHRDALYVGNFNKVQKKLSLPVLIPPLRRSFITIAHPRIRRIPPKKSHRTKYLQSR
;
A
#
# COMPACT_ATOMS: atom_id res chain seq x y z
N MET A 1 11.05 -3.70 -7.47
CA MET A 1 9.75 -3.09 -7.79
C MET A 1 9.35 -3.61 -9.16
N ASP A 2 8.21 -4.29 -9.26
CA ASP A 2 7.67 -4.70 -10.56
C ASP A 2 7.08 -3.45 -11.24
N VAL A 3 7.34 -3.25 -12.54
CA VAL A 3 6.96 -2.04 -13.27
C VAL A 3 6.11 -2.45 -14.46
N ARG A 4 4.84 -2.05 -14.46
CA ARG A 4 3.89 -2.26 -15.56
C ARG A 4 3.83 -1.02 -16.43
N GLN A 5 3.87 -1.23 -17.75
CA GLN A 5 3.77 -0.15 -18.73
C GLN A 5 2.32 0.18 -19.04
N SER A 6 2.10 1.40 -19.52
CA SER A 6 0.81 1.76 -20.10
C SER A 6 0.66 1.04 -21.43
N ILE A 7 -0.52 0.50 -21.69
CA ILE A 7 -0.81 -0.27 -22.89
C ILE A 7 -1.92 0.38 -23.70
N HIS A 8 -1.69 0.50 -25.01
CA HIS A 8 -2.70 0.98 -25.93
C HIS A 8 -3.77 -0.10 -26.18
N SER A 9 -5.03 0.30 -26.32
CA SER A 9 -6.15 -0.64 -26.49
C SER A 9 -6.00 -1.56 -27.70
N ALA A 10 -5.46 -1.05 -28.80
CA ALA A 10 -5.18 -1.86 -30.00
C ALA A 10 -4.13 -2.95 -29.74
N HIS A 11 -3.12 -2.69 -28.91
CA HIS A 11 -2.11 -3.68 -28.54
C HIS A 11 -2.65 -4.70 -27.53
N ALA A 12 -3.46 -4.25 -26.57
CA ALA A 12 -4.09 -5.16 -25.60
C ALA A 12 -4.96 -6.23 -26.29
N LYS A 13 -5.60 -5.89 -27.41
CA LYS A 13 -6.41 -6.84 -28.21
C LYS A 13 -5.61 -7.95 -28.88
N THR A 14 -4.29 -7.76 -29.09
CA THR A 14 -3.44 -8.76 -29.76
C THR A 14 -2.78 -9.73 -28.79
N LEU A 15 -2.92 -9.51 -27.47
CA LEU A 15 -2.27 -10.34 -26.47
C LEU A 15 -3.02 -11.67 -26.30
N ASP A 16 -2.25 -12.74 -26.14
CA ASP A 16 -2.76 -14.04 -25.73
C ASP A 16 -3.06 -14.05 -24.20
N THR A 17 -3.53 -15.19 -23.70
CA THR A 17 -3.87 -15.34 -22.27
C THR A 17 -2.68 -15.05 -21.36
N GLN A 18 -1.47 -15.48 -21.73
CA GLN A 18 -0.29 -15.28 -20.90
C GLN A 18 0.18 -13.82 -20.94
N GLY A 19 0.15 -13.17 -22.11
CA GLY A 19 0.46 -11.76 -22.28
C GLY A 19 -0.46 -10.86 -21.44
N LEU A 20 -1.76 -11.13 -21.44
CA LEU A 20 -2.70 -10.41 -20.57
C LEU A 20 -2.36 -10.56 -19.09
N ARG A 21 -1.97 -11.75 -18.64
CA ARG A 21 -1.57 -11.98 -17.24
C ARG A 21 -0.27 -11.26 -16.90
N ASN A 22 0.72 -11.31 -17.78
CA ASN A 22 2.00 -10.65 -17.59
C ASN A 22 1.84 -9.12 -17.44
N GLU A 23 0.93 -8.52 -18.20
CA GLU A 23 0.71 -7.07 -18.16
C GLU A 23 -0.23 -6.63 -17.04
N PHE A 24 -1.34 -7.34 -16.81
CA PHE A 24 -2.41 -6.85 -15.92
C PHE A 24 -2.53 -7.57 -14.57
N LEU A 25 -2.05 -8.80 -14.46
CA LEU A 25 -2.20 -9.59 -13.24
C LEU A 25 -1.00 -9.44 -12.32
N VAL A 26 -1.28 -9.20 -11.04
CA VAL A 26 -0.29 -9.28 -9.96
C VAL A 26 -0.57 -10.56 -9.17
N GLU A 27 0.20 -11.61 -9.43
CA GLU A 27 -0.06 -12.94 -8.85
C GLU A 27 0.26 -13.00 -7.35
N LYS A 28 1.34 -12.34 -6.93
CA LYS A 28 1.82 -12.36 -5.56
C LYS A 28 1.70 -10.98 -4.93
N VAL A 29 0.60 -10.77 -4.22
CA VAL A 29 0.36 -9.53 -3.47
C VAL A 29 0.85 -9.66 -2.03
N PHE A 30 0.64 -10.80 -1.37
CA PHE A 30 1.08 -11.00 0.02
C PHE A 30 2.18 -12.04 0.11
N VAL A 31 3.35 -11.60 0.58
CA VAL A 31 4.51 -12.44 0.86
C VAL A 31 4.85 -12.26 2.33
N ALA A 32 5.08 -13.36 3.04
CA ALA A 32 5.33 -13.33 4.48
C ALA A 32 6.59 -12.50 4.76
N ASP A 33 6.49 -11.59 5.73
CA ASP A 33 7.58 -10.75 6.19
C ASP A 33 8.14 -9.80 5.13
N GLU A 34 7.40 -9.58 4.05
CA GLU A 34 7.83 -8.71 2.95
C GLU A 34 6.72 -7.74 2.56
N TYR A 35 7.13 -6.67 1.89
CA TYR A 35 6.23 -5.84 1.12
C TYR A 35 6.40 -6.18 -0.36
N THR A 36 5.30 -6.27 -1.09
CA THR A 36 5.30 -6.29 -2.55
C THR A 36 4.91 -4.92 -3.05
N MET A 37 5.47 -4.50 -4.18
CA MET A 37 5.09 -3.26 -4.85
C MET A 37 5.18 -3.41 -6.36
N VAL A 38 4.07 -3.07 -7.00
CA VAL A 38 3.91 -2.97 -8.45
C VAL A 38 3.61 -1.52 -8.78
N TYR A 39 4.48 -0.90 -9.58
CA TYR A 39 4.29 0.43 -10.12
C TYR A 39 3.65 0.32 -11.50
N SER A 40 2.48 0.94 -11.67
CA SER A 40 1.84 1.05 -12.98
C SER A 40 2.10 2.44 -13.56
N HIS A 41 2.50 2.51 -14.83
CA HIS A 41 2.58 3.79 -15.55
C HIS A 41 1.21 4.42 -15.81
N ILE A 42 0.12 3.65 -15.70
CA ILE A 42 -1.23 4.16 -15.71
C ILE A 42 -1.43 4.91 -14.39
N ASP A 43 -1.56 6.24 -14.47
CA ASP A 43 -1.68 7.19 -13.35
C ASP A 43 -0.55 7.15 -12.31
N ARG A 44 0.54 6.42 -12.60
CA ARG A 44 1.71 6.25 -11.69
C ARG A 44 1.31 5.65 -10.35
N ILE A 45 0.29 4.79 -10.34
CA ILE A 45 -0.22 4.12 -9.14
C ILE A 45 0.80 3.09 -8.68
N ILE A 46 1.01 3.01 -7.37
CA ILE A 46 1.74 1.91 -6.75
C ILE A 46 0.75 1.08 -5.96
N VAL A 47 0.64 -0.20 -6.31
CA VAL A 47 -0.20 -1.19 -5.61
C VAL A 47 0.70 -2.23 -4.98
N GLY A 48 0.38 -2.64 -3.76
CA GLY A 48 1.18 -3.60 -3.03
C GLY A 48 0.41 -4.29 -1.92
N GLY A 49 1.04 -5.33 -1.38
CA GLY A 49 0.62 -5.98 -0.16
C GLY A 49 1.74 -6.00 0.86
N ILE A 50 1.39 -5.86 2.13
CA ILE A 50 2.33 -6.01 3.24
C ILE A 50 1.76 -7.05 4.21
N MET A 51 2.55 -8.09 4.51
CA MET A 51 2.16 -9.17 5.41
C MET A 51 3.27 -9.45 6.44
N PRO A 52 3.34 -8.67 7.53
CA PRO A 52 4.27 -8.94 8.62
C PRO A 52 3.81 -10.18 9.41
N VAL A 53 4.72 -11.13 9.64
CA VAL A 53 4.45 -12.37 10.39
C VAL A 53 5.43 -12.52 11.55
N THR A 54 6.72 -12.56 11.26
CA THR A 54 7.83 -12.72 12.21
C THR A 54 8.68 -11.46 12.38
N LYS A 55 8.69 -10.56 11.39
CA LYS A 55 9.47 -9.31 11.44
C LYS A 55 8.65 -8.09 11.04
N THR A 56 9.06 -6.96 11.59
CA THR A 56 8.46 -5.66 11.27
C THR A 56 8.83 -5.25 9.85
N VAL A 57 7.84 -4.98 9.02
CA VAL A 57 8.06 -4.51 7.64
C VAL A 57 8.02 -2.99 7.61
N SER A 58 9.05 -2.38 7.02
CA SER A 58 9.19 -0.91 6.92
C SER A 58 9.14 -0.46 5.46
N VAL A 59 8.27 0.50 5.13
CA VAL A 59 8.28 1.16 3.80
C VAL A 59 8.77 2.59 4.00
N GLY A 60 9.88 2.96 3.33
CA GLY A 60 10.59 4.22 3.60
C GLY A 60 11.60 4.64 2.52
N GLY A 61 12.77 5.13 2.97
CA GLY A 61 13.74 5.87 2.14
C GLY A 61 14.33 5.11 0.94
N GLU A 62 14.46 3.79 1.01
CA GLU A 62 14.93 2.96 -0.11
C GLU A 62 13.99 3.04 -1.32
N VAL A 63 12.68 3.04 -1.06
CA VAL A 63 11.63 3.21 -2.10
C VAL A 63 11.59 4.65 -2.59
N GLY A 64 11.87 5.62 -1.71
CA GLY A 64 12.01 7.03 -2.08
C GLY A 64 13.06 7.23 -3.17
N LYS A 65 14.26 6.65 -2.98
CA LYS A 65 15.36 6.71 -3.96
C LYS A 65 14.96 6.11 -5.32
N GLN A 66 14.22 5.00 -5.33
CA GLN A 66 13.72 4.38 -6.57
C GLN A 66 12.71 5.27 -7.31
N LEU A 67 12.03 6.17 -6.61
CA LEU A 67 11.05 7.11 -7.15
C LEU A 67 11.63 8.52 -7.37
N GLY A 68 12.93 8.72 -7.15
CA GLY A 68 13.61 10.02 -7.29
C GLY A 68 13.20 11.07 -6.25
N VAL A 69 12.73 10.63 -5.08
CA VAL A 69 12.29 11.49 -3.96
C VAL A 69 13.02 11.13 -2.68
N SER A 70 13.05 12.05 -1.71
CA SER A 70 13.77 11.83 -0.44
C SER A 70 13.11 10.75 0.41
N TYR A 71 11.79 10.56 0.28
CA TYR A 71 11.01 9.52 0.96
C TYR A 71 9.70 9.20 0.22
N PHE A 72 9.16 8.00 0.46
CA PHE A 72 8.05 7.41 -0.32
C PHE A 72 6.79 8.31 -0.45
N LEU A 73 6.43 9.03 0.62
CA LEU A 73 5.21 9.85 0.71
C LEU A 73 5.47 11.36 0.60
N GLU A 74 6.53 11.77 -0.11
CA GLU A 74 6.84 13.20 -0.33
C GLU A 74 5.90 13.86 -1.36
N ARG A 75 5.42 13.08 -2.33
CA ARG A 75 4.51 13.55 -3.40
C ARG A 75 3.32 12.61 -3.59
N ARG A 76 3.06 11.77 -2.60
CA ARG A 76 2.07 10.68 -2.68
C ARG A 76 1.22 10.63 -1.44
N GLU A 77 -0.02 10.22 -1.64
CA GLU A 77 -0.88 9.74 -0.57
C GLU A 77 -0.87 8.22 -0.57
N LEU A 78 -1.18 7.63 0.59
CA LEU A 78 -1.25 6.19 0.77
C LEU A 78 -2.57 5.83 1.46
N GLY A 79 -3.35 4.99 0.79
CA GLY A 79 -4.45 4.26 1.41
C GLY A 79 -3.96 2.88 1.83
N VAL A 80 -4.22 2.52 3.08
CA VAL A 80 -3.97 1.17 3.61
C VAL A 80 -5.29 0.57 4.07
N ILE A 81 -5.60 -0.63 3.62
CA ILE A 81 -6.78 -1.39 4.06
C ILE A 81 -6.30 -2.72 4.62
N ASN A 82 -6.66 -3.02 5.87
CA ASN A 82 -6.37 -4.31 6.47
C ASN A 82 -7.48 -5.31 6.10
N ILE A 83 -7.15 -6.34 5.34
CA ILE A 83 -8.06 -7.44 4.99
C ILE A 83 -7.79 -8.71 5.81
N GLY A 84 -6.83 -8.67 6.74
CA GLY A 84 -6.49 -9.79 7.61
C GLY A 84 -6.75 -9.49 9.09
N GLY A 85 -5.99 -10.16 9.98
CA GLY A 85 -6.10 -9.94 11.43
C GLY A 85 -5.68 -8.55 11.89
N ALA A 86 -6.11 -8.14 13.09
CA ALA A 86 -5.79 -6.83 13.67
C ALA A 86 -4.27 -6.63 13.80
N GLY A 87 -3.77 -5.49 13.36
CA GLY A 87 -2.36 -5.10 13.49
C GLY A 87 -2.24 -3.63 13.85
N THR A 88 -1.02 -3.11 13.88
CA THR A 88 -0.82 -1.68 14.09
C THR A 88 0.06 -1.10 12.99
N ILE A 89 -0.18 0.16 12.67
CA ILE A 89 0.54 0.92 11.68
C ILE A 89 1.14 2.13 12.38
N THR A 90 2.46 2.25 12.37
CA THR A 90 3.12 3.45 12.88
C THR A 90 3.44 4.39 11.72
N VAL A 91 3.03 5.66 11.85
CA VAL A 91 3.33 6.74 10.90
C VAL A 91 3.94 7.90 11.68
N ASP A 92 5.17 8.32 11.34
CA ASP A 92 5.86 9.43 12.02
C ASP A 92 5.91 9.29 13.56
N GLY A 93 6.07 8.06 14.06
CA GLY A 93 6.09 7.76 15.50
C GLY A 93 4.70 7.66 16.15
N GLN A 94 3.62 7.98 15.45
CA GLN A 94 2.25 7.77 15.94
C GLN A 94 1.77 6.37 15.58
N CYS A 95 1.37 5.60 16.59
CA CYS A 95 0.83 4.26 16.42
C CYS A 95 -0.68 4.30 16.20
N TYR A 96 -1.14 3.65 15.13
CA TYR A 96 -2.55 3.45 14.81
C TYR A 96 -2.86 1.96 14.87
N GLU A 97 -3.70 1.53 15.79
CA GLU A 97 -4.26 0.17 15.73
C GLU A 97 -5.18 0.08 14.51
N ILE A 98 -5.17 -1.03 13.78
CA ILE A 98 -5.97 -1.24 12.56
C ILE A 98 -6.55 -2.65 12.63
N GLY A 99 -7.84 -2.74 12.92
CA GLY A 99 -8.58 -4.00 12.96
C GLY A 99 -8.82 -4.59 11.57
N HIS A 100 -9.47 -5.75 11.52
CA HIS A 100 -9.92 -6.34 10.26
C HIS A 100 -10.95 -5.42 9.57
N ARG A 101 -10.70 -5.09 8.30
CA ARG A 101 -11.46 -4.14 7.47
C ARG A 101 -11.40 -2.68 7.93
N ASP A 102 -10.47 -2.33 8.80
CA ASP A 102 -10.15 -0.93 9.05
C ASP A 102 -9.27 -0.40 7.91
N ALA A 103 -9.41 0.90 7.65
CA ALA A 103 -8.59 1.60 6.69
C ALA A 103 -7.87 2.78 7.33
N LEU A 104 -6.62 2.99 6.94
CA LEU A 104 -5.83 4.17 7.28
C LEU A 104 -5.50 4.93 6.02
N TYR A 105 -5.92 6.18 5.97
CA TYR A 105 -5.46 7.13 4.97
C TYR A 105 -4.28 7.91 5.52
N VAL A 106 -3.16 7.93 4.80
CA VAL A 106 -1.95 8.68 5.11
C VAL A 106 -1.71 9.70 3.99
N GLY A 107 -1.94 10.98 4.30
CA GLY A 107 -1.74 12.05 3.33
C GLY A 107 -0.27 12.45 3.14
N ASN A 108 -0.05 13.25 2.10
CA ASN A 108 1.25 13.78 1.71
C ASN A 108 1.82 14.78 2.77
N PHE A 109 3.16 14.92 2.83
CA PHE A 109 3.94 15.90 3.61
C PHE A 109 3.92 15.81 5.14
N ASN A 110 5.08 15.44 5.71
CA ASN A 110 5.70 16.06 6.89
C ASN A 110 7.22 15.86 6.76
N LYS A 111 8.01 16.87 7.14
CA LYS A 111 9.48 16.96 7.02
C LYS A 111 10.27 15.86 7.75
N VAL A 112 9.59 14.87 8.32
CA VAL A 112 10.17 13.82 9.14
C VAL A 112 9.91 12.49 8.44
N GLN A 113 10.92 11.63 8.50
CA GLN A 113 11.00 10.32 7.87
C GLN A 113 9.70 9.52 8.06
N LYS A 114 8.81 9.55 7.06
CA LYS A 114 7.59 8.73 7.05
C LYS A 114 7.95 7.26 6.84
N LYS A 115 8.35 6.62 7.93
CA LYS A 115 8.56 5.18 8.06
C LYS A 115 7.22 4.58 8.45
N LEU A 116 6.62 3.82 7.53
CA LEU A 116 5.49 2.97 7.86
C LEU A 116 6.04 1.69 8.49
N SER A 117 5.83 1.43 9.78
CA SER A 117 6.21 0.15 10.39
C SER A 117 4.98 -0.60 10.89
N LEU A 118 4.97 -1.90 10.62
CA LEU A 118 3.95 -2.83 11.10
C LEU A 118 4.60 -3.85 12.04
N PRO A 119 4.36 -3.82 13.35
CA PRO A 119 5.05 -4.69 14.29
C PRO A 119 4.59 -6.14 14.18
N VAL A 120 5.46 -7.01 14.68
CA VAL A 120 5.22 -8.45 14.85
C VAL A 120 4.17 -8.67 15.94
N LEU A 121 3.12 -9.44 15.66
CA LEU A 121 2.15 -9.86 16.68
C LEU A 121 1.79 -11.35 16.52
N ILE A 122 1.70 -12.04 17.66
CA ILE A 122 1.44 -13.47 17.86
C ILE A 122 0.11 -13.94 17.17
N PRO A 123 -0.03 -15.19 16.65
CA PRO A 123 -1.09 -15.59 15.68
C PRO A 123 -2.43 -15.98 16.37
N PRO A 124 -3.59 -16.14 15.65
CA PRO A 124 -3.70 -16.70 14.30
C PRO A 124 -4.78 -16.07 13.40
N LEU A 125 -4.48 -14.99 12.69
CA LEU A 125 -5.15 -14.68 11.42
C LEU A 125 -4.14 -14.03 10.50
N ARG A 126 -3.94 -14.59 9.30
CA ARG A 126 -3.07 -14.01 8.26
C ARG A 126 -3.44 -12.53 8.08
N ARG A 127 -2.50 -11.63 8.35
CA ARG A 127 -2.70 -10.17 8.33
C ARG A 127 -2.23 -9.65 6.99
N SER A 128 -3.10 -8.98 6.25
CA SER A 128 -2.82 -8.63 4.87
C SER A 128 -3.27 -7.19 4.67
N PHE A 129 -2.31 -6.29 4.45
CA PHE A 129 -2.58 -4.87 4.19
C PHE A 129 -2.47 -4.60 2.70
N ILE A 130 -3.57 -4.21 2.06
CA ILE A 130 -3.52 -3.68 0.70
C ILE A 130 -3.09 -2.22 0.79
N THR A 131 -2.04 -1.87 0.06
CA THR A 131 -1.54 -0.51 -0.04
C THR A 131 -1.76 0.02 -1.45
N ILE A 132 -2.34 1.22 -1.53
CA ILE A 132 -2.52 1.94 -2.79
C ILE A 132 -1.95 3.34 -2.61
N ALA A 133 -0.95 3.69 -3.41
CA ALA A 133 -0.36 5.02 -3.39
C ALA A 133 -0.50 5.74 -4.73
N HIS A 134 -1.07 6.95 -4.67
CA HIS A 134 -1.29 7.82 -5.82
C HIS A 134 -0.48 9.11 -5.69
N PRO A 135 0.01 9.70 -6.80
CA PRO A 135 0.56 11.05 -6.77
C PRO A 135 -0.49 12.06 -6.30
N ARG A 136 -0.14 12.95 -5.37
CA ARG A 136 -1.06 14.01 -4.92
C ARG A 136 -0.35 15.29 -4.52
N ILE A 137 -0.92 16.42 -4.95
CA ILE A 137 -0.38 17.77 -4.76
C ILE A 137 -0.90 18.41 -3.46
N ARG A 138 -2.11 18.08 -3.00
CA ARG A 138 -2.78 18.70 -1.84
C ARG A 138 -2.62 17.87 -0.56
N ARG A 139 -2.38 18.54 0.56
CA ARG A 139 -2.20 17.92 1.89
C ARG A 139 -3.53 17.62 2.57
N ILE A 140 -3.64 16.42 3.16
CA ILE A 140 -4.79 15.98 3.96
C ILE A 140 -4.25 15.27 5.22
N PRO A 141 -4.77 15.56 6.43
CA PRO A 141 -4.32 14.88 7.64
C PRO A 141 -4.68 13.38 7.61
N PRO A 142 -3.90 12.52 8.28
CA PRO A 142 -4.22 11.10 8.38
C PRO A 142 -5.61 10.89 8.96
N LYS A 143 -6.37 9.96 8.38
CA LYS A 143 -7.70 9.60 8.85
C LYS A 143 -7.82 8.09 8.94
N LYS A 144 -8.12 7.60 10.14
CA LYS A 144 -8.53 6.20 10.36
C LYS A 144 -10.04 6.09 10.15
N SER A 145 -10.45 5.13 9.35
CA SER A 145 -11.85 4.75 9.18
C SER A 145 -12.07 3.38 9.80
N HIS A 146 -13.11 3.25 10.62
CA HIS A 146 -13.58 1.96 11.15
C HIS A 146 -14.89 1.59 10.49
N ARG A 147 -15.08 0.28 10.25
CA ARG A 147 -16.32 -0.27 9.66
C ARG A 147 -17.59 0.13 10.42
N THR A 148 -17.50 0.32 11.73
CA THR A 148 -18.65 0.66 12.61
C THR A 148 -19.32 1.99 12.26
N LYS A 149 -18.63 2.93 11.59
CA LYS A 149 -19.25 4.21 11.21
C LYS A 149 -20.23 4.13 10.02
N TYR A 150 -20.19 3.06 9.23
CA TYR A 150 -21.04 2.92 8.03
C TYR A 150 -22.31 2.09 8.24
N LEU A 151 -22.48 1.46 9.40
CA LEU A 151 -23.66 0.64 9.73
C LEU A 151 -24.72 1.39 10.56
N GLN A 152 -24.44 2.61 11.03
CA GLN A 152 -25.43 3.46 11.71
C GLN A 152 -26.10 4.48 10.78
N SER A 153 -25.83 4.41 9.46
CA SER A 153 -26.41 5.33 8.46
C SER A 153 -27.21 4.60 7.37
N ARG A 154 -27.82 3.47 7.69
CA ARG A 154 -28.79 2.77 6.83
C ARG A 154 -30.08 2.56 7.59
#